data_AF-A0A2N0LK31-F1
#
_entry.id   AF-A0A2N0LK31-F1
#
_cell.length_a   1.000
_cell.length_b   1.000
_cell.length_c   1.000
_cell.angle_alpha   90.00
_cell.angle_beta   90.00
_cell.angle_gamma   90.00
#
_symmetry.space_group_name_H-M   'P 1'
#
loop_
_entity.id
_entity.type
_entity.pdbx_description
1 polymer ?
#
loop_
_entity_poly.entity_id
_entity_poly.type
_entity_poly.pdbx_seq_one_letter_code
_entity_poly.pdbx_strand_id
1 'polypeptide(L)'
;MYADYPDPMPQFRYLGGDEGKGMLESALANPTHTHNGRYLYRTIQDKAAILLYSIVKDHPFDDGNKRMGLAALNVFLLINRYLFYASTDDAVQMCVAIADAGNQDVTLSDVKKWVRAHSINFDRIKEKTGQSTKWLSSQGNANFVMESIETTVDEFEVLLDANQYENLFTVYP
;
A
#
# COMPACT_ATOMS: atom_id res chain seq x y z
N MET A 1 12.49 11.36 -33.89
CA MET A 1 11.28 10.59 -34.26
C MET A 1 11.42 9.24 -33.58
N TYR A 2 10.70 9.01 -32.48
CA TYR A 2 10.81 7.80 -31.66
C TYR A 2 10.11 6.64 -32.37
N ALA A 3 10.83 5.95 -33.24
CA ALA A 3 10.36 4.80 -33.99
C ALA A 3 11.24 3.59 -33.62
N ASP A 4 10.96 2.95 -32.48
CA ASP A 4 11.27 1.53 -32.22
C ASP A 4 10.90 1.13 -30.78
N TYR A 5 9.60 1.22 -30.46
CA TYR A 5 9.01 0.34 -29.44
C TYR A 5 7.91 -0.45 -30.14
N PRO A 6 8.21 -1.63 -30.69
CA PRO A 6 7.28 -2.39 -31.54
C PRO A 6 6.15 -3.06 -30.76
N ASP A 7 5.95 -2.74 -29.48
CA ASP A 7 4.78 -3.20 -28.75
C ASP A 7 4.33 -2.10 -27.77
N PRO A 8 3.17 -1.45 -27.96
CA PRO A 8 2.58 -0.65 -26.89
C PRO A 8 2.39 -1.56 -25.69
N MET A 9 2.60 -1.03 -24.48
CA MET A 9 2.34 -1.78 -23.25
C MET A 9 1.00 -2.53 -23.40
N PRO A 10 0.97 -3.87 -23.27
CA PRO A 10 -0.21 -4.65 -23.60
C PRO A 10 -1.42 -4.08 -22.85
N GLN A 11 -2.57 -4.04 -23.53
CA GLN A 11 -3.79 -3.52 -22.93
C GLN A 11 -4.08 -4.26 -21.63
N PHE A 12 -4.38 -3.49 -20.59
CA PHE A 12 -4.71 -4.02 -19.28
C PHE A 12 -5.89 -4.98 -19.40
N ARG A 13 -5.67 -6.27 -19.11
CA ARG A 13 -6.64 -7.34 -19.36
C ARG A 13 -6.78 -8.23 -18.12
N TYR A 14 -8.02 -8.52 -17.78
CA TYR A 14 -8.37 -9.50 -16.77
C TYR A 14 -8.08 -10.92 -17.26
N LEU A 15 -7.53 -11.75 -16.39
CA LEU A 15 -7.33 -13.16 -16.65
C LEU A 15 -8.67 -13.81 -17.00
N GLY A 16 -8.80 -14.38 -18.20
CA GLY A 16 -10.06 -14.99 -18.64
C GLY A 16 -11.24 -14.01 -18.78
N GLY A 17 -11.00 -12.70 -18.80
CA GLY A 17 -12.06 -11.69 -18.94
C GLY A 17 -12.90 -11.52 -17.67
N ASP A 18 -14.16 -11.93 -17.69
CA ASP A 18 -15.09 -11.74 -16.57
C ASP A 18 -14.67 -12.51 -15.31
N GLU A 19 -13.97 -13.63 -15.47
CA GLU A 19 -13.45 -14.42 -14.34
C GLU A 19 -12.42 -13.63 -13.52
N GLY A 20 -11.41 -13.07 -14.16
CA GLY A 20 -10.39 -12.24 -13.52
C GLY A 20 -10.98 -10.94 -12.92
N LYS A 21 -12.03 -10.39 -13.55
CA LYS A 21 -12.79 -9.28 -12.96
C LYS A 21 -13.46 -9.70 -11.65
N GLY A 22 -14.11 -10.87 -11.61
CA GLY A 22 -14.72 -11.41 -10.39
C GLY A 22 -13.69 -11.69 -9.29
N MET A 23 -12.50 -12.18 -9.66
CA MET A 23 -11.39 -12.36 -8.72
C MET A 23 -10.94 -11.02 -8.12
N LEU A 24 -10.84 -9.96 -8.93
CA LEU A 24 -10.50 -8.63 -8.43
C LEU A 24 -11.59 -8.08 -7.50
N GLU A 25 -12.86 -8.20 -7.88
CA GLU A 25 -13.98 -7.74 -7.05
C GLU A 25 -14.00 -8.46 -5.69
N SER A 26 -13.73 -9.77 -5.67
CA SER A 26 -13.55 -10.56 -4.44
C SER A 26 -12.39 -10.04 -3.59
N ALA A 27 -11.23 -9.78 -4.21
CA ALA A 27 -10.07 -9.23 -3.51
C ALA A 27 -10.35 -7.84 -2.91
N LEU A 28 -11.09 -6.98 -3.61
CA LEU A 28 -11.51 -5.66 -3.13
C LEU A 28 -12.54 -5.71 -2.00
N ALA A 29 -13.36 -6.76 -1.94
CA ALA A 29 -14.34 -6.95 -0.88
C ALA A 29 -13.70 -7.41 0.45
N ASN A 30 -12.57 -8.13 0.39
CA ASN A 30 -11.93 -8.73 1.56
C ASN A 30 -11.67 -7.77 2.74
N PRO A 31 -11.19 -6.52 2.56
CA PRO A 31 -11.02 -5.58 3.66
C PRO A 31 -12.30 -5.27 4.44
N THR A 32 -13.48 -5.34 3.80
CA THR A 32 -14.79 -5.15 4.47
C THR A 32 -15.33 -6.43 5.10
N HIS A 33 -14.76 -7.60 4.83
CA HIS A 33 -15.36 -8.85 5.24
C HIS A 33 -15.54 -8.94 6.76
N THR A 34 -16.76 -9.33 7.15
CA THR A 34 -17.15 -9.51 8.54
C THR A 34 -17.46 -10.97 8.82
N HIS A 35 -17.17 -11.39 10.05
CA HIS A 35 -17.54 -12.70 10.58
C HIS A 35 -18.13 -12.51 11.98
N ASN A 36 -19.34 -13.03 12.21
CA ASN A 36 -20.09 -12.84 13.45
C ASN A 36 -20.23 -11.36 13.87
N GLY A 37 -20.51 -10.48 12.91
CA GLY A 37 -20.69 -9.05 13.14
C GLY A 37 -19.42 -8.28 13.49
N ARG A 38 -18.22 -8.88 13.31
CA ARG A 38 -16.93 -8.22 13.53
C ARG A 38 -16.08 -8.27 12.27
N TYR A 39 -15.35 -7.20 11.99
CA TYR A 39 -14.38 -7.19 10.89
C TYR A 39 -13.30 -8.26 11.10
N LEU A 40 -13.05 -9.06 10.06
CA LEU A 40 -11.95 -10.04 10.05
C LEU A 40 -10.58 -9.35 10.11
N TYR A 41 -10.48 -8.18 9.50
CA TYR A 41 -9.28 -7.35 9.43
C TYR A 41 -9.52 -6.07 10.22
N ARG A 42 -8.98 -6.03 11.45
CA ARG A 42 -9.33 -4.97 12.42
C ARG A 42 -8.52 -3.69 12.24
N THR A 43 -7.27 -3.79 11.79
CA THR A 43 -6.42 -2.61 11.60
C THR A 43 -6.33 -2.23 10.12
N ILE A 44 -5.97 -0.98 9.83
CA ILE A 44 -5.72 -0.51 8.47
C ILE A 44 -4.63 -1.35 7.79
N GLN A 45 -3.55 -1.68 8.52
CA GLN A 45 -2.48 -2.53 7.98
C GLN A 45 -3.00 -3.94 7.65
N ASP A 46 -3.92 -4.48 8.45
CA ASP A 46 -4.48 -5.81 8.20
C ASP A 46 -5.36 -5.82 6.95
N LYS A 47 -6.16 -4.75 6.77
CA LYS A 47 -6.98 -4.50 5.59
C LYS A 47 -6.11 -4.31 4.33
N ALA A 48 -5.01 -3.57 4.45
CA ALA A 48 -4.03 -3.38 3.37
C ALA A 48 -3.31 -4.69 3.01
N ALA A 49 -2.92 -5.47 4.02
CA ALA A 49 -2.21 -6.73 3.83
C ALA A 49 -3.07 -7.79 3.12
N ILE A 50 -4.36 -7.92 3.48
CA ILE A 50 -5.25 -8.85 2.75
C ILE A 50 -5.46 -8.40 1.30
N LEU A 51 -5.55 -7.09 1.05
CA LEU A 51 -5.70 -6.56 -0.30
C LEU A 51 -4.51 -6.93 -1.19
N LEU A 52 -3.29 -6.71 -0.69
CA LEU A 52 -2.06 -7.16 -1.37
C LEU A 52 -2.09 -8.68 -1.60
N TYR A 53 -2.35 -9.45 -0.53
CA TYR A 53 -2.30 -10.90 -0.56
C TYR A 53 -3.27 -11.49 -1.60
N SER A 54 -4.53 -11.04 -1.61
CA SER A 54 -5.55 -11.53 -2.53
C SER A 54 -5.26 -11.15 -3.98
N ILE A 55 -4.87 -9.90 -4.27
CA ILE A 55 -4.57 -9.50 -5.66
C ILE A 55 -3.36 -10.30 -6.20
N VAL A 56 -2.34 -10.53 -5.38
CA VAL A 56 -1.15 -11.27 -5.83
C VAL A 56 -1.45 -12.76 -5.97
N LYS A 57 -2.22 -13.36 -5.05
CA LYS A 57 -2.49 -14.80 -5.02
C LYS A 57 -3.59 -15.24 -6.00
N ASP A 58 -4.63 -14.44 -6.14
CA ASP A 58 -5.77 -14.79 -6.99
C ASP A 58 -5.51 -14.47 -8.47
N HIS A 59 -4.42 -13.74 -8.78
CA HIS A 59 -3.96 -13.43 -10.14
C HIS A 59 -5.07 -12.92 -11.09
N PRO A 60 -5.81 -11.85 -10.74
CA PRO A 60 -6.96 -11.38 -11.54
C PRO A 60 -6.59 -10.81 -12.93
N PHE A 61 -5.32 -10.51 -13.19
CA PHE A 61 -4.83 -9.95 -14.45
C PHE A 61 -3.91 -10.92 -15.20
N ASP A 62 -3.84 -10.79 -16.53
CA ASP A 62 -2.92 -11.58 -17.37
C ASP A 62 -1.44 -11.35 -16.99
N ASP A 63 -1.09 -10.11 -16.65
CA ASP A 63 0.21 -9.72 -16.10
C ASP A 63 0.04 -8.52 -15.15
N GLY A 64 1.05 -8.28 -14.33
CA GLY A 64 1.11 -7.10 -13.46
C GLY A 64 0.46 -7.29 -12.09
N ASN A 65 -0.05 -8.48 -11.76
CA ASN A 65 -0.67 -8.78 -10.45
C ASN A 65 0.17 -8.31 -9.25
N LYS A 66 1.49 -8.58 -9.29
CA LYS A 66 2.44 -8.13 -8.25
C LYS A 66 2.53 -6.60 -8.14
N ARG A 67 2.63 -5.92 -9.29
CA ARG A 67 2.69 -4.45 -9.37
C ARG A 67 1.39 -3.82 -8.89
N MET A 68 0.25 -4.39 -9.30
CA MET A 68 -1.08 -3.93 -8.93
C MET A 68 -1.38 -4.15 -7.45
N GLY A 69 -1.01 -5.31 -6.90
CA GLY A 69 -1.14 -5.58 -5.47
C GLY A 69 -0.34 -4.59 -4.63
N LEU A 70 0.91 -4.31 -5.03
CA LEU A 70 1.76 -3.34 -4.33
C LEU A 70 1.27 -1.90 -4.48
N ALA A 71 0.77 -1.51 -5.67
CA ALA A 71 0.16 -0.21 -5.89
C ALA A 71 -1.11 -0.04 -5.03
N ALA A 72 -1.97 -1.07 -4.99
CA ALA A 72 -3.18 -1.08 -4.17
C ALA A 72 -2.86 -0.98 -2.68
N LEU A 73 -1.83 -1.71 -2.19
CA LEU A 73 -1.32 -1.57 -0.83
C LEU A 73 -0.91 -0.12 -0.52
N ASN A 74 -0.07 0.46 -1.37
CA ASN A 74 0.45 1.82 -1.17
C ASN A 74 -0.66 2.86 -1.15
N VAL A 75 -1.57 2.83 -2.13
CA VAL A 75 -2.70 3.75 -2.20
C VAL A 75 -3.61 3.55 -0.99
N PHE A 76 -3.94 2.31 -0.62
CA PHE A 76 -4.80 2.03 0.52
C PHE A 76 -4.19 2.53 1.84
N LEU A 77 -2.89 2.36 2.05
CA LEU A 77 -2.22 2.89 3.24
C LEU A 77 -2.21 4.43 3.20
N LEU A 78 -1.88 5.01 2.06
CA LEU A 78 -1.78 6.47 1.89
C LEU A 78 -3.09 7.18 2.22
N ILE A 79 -4.22 6.70 1.66
CA ILE A 79 -5.55 7.28 1.94
C ILE A 79 -5.97 7.13 3.42
N ASN A 80 -5.42 6.14 4.12
CA ASN A 80 -5.67 5.92 5.54
C ASN A 80 -4.62 6.59 6.44
N ARG A 81 -3.89 7.57 5.91
CA ARG A 81 -2.84 8.32 6.61
C ARG A 81 -1.66 7.45 7.10
N TYR A 82 -1.32 6.40 6.37
CA TYR A 82 -0.11 5.62 6.57
C TYR A 82 0.86 5.82 5.41
N LEU A 83 2.12 6.07 5.76
CA LEU A 83 3.23 6.00 4.81
C LEU A 83 3.77 4.56 4.79
N PHE A 84 3.82 3.98 3.60
CA PHE A 84 4.50 2.72 3.36
C PHE A 84 5.97 2.99 3.01
N TYR A 85 6.88 2.28 3.68
CA TYR A 85 8.32 2.39 3.44
C TYR A 85 8.92 0.99 3.36
N ALA A 86 9.36 0.58 2.18
CA ALA A 86 10.18 -0.61 1.96
C ALA A 86 11.10 -0.34 0.78
N SER A 87 12.26 -0.98 0.72
CA SER A 87 13.08 -0.93 -0.49
C SER A 87 12.35 -1.64 -1.64
N THR A 88 12.64 -1.24 -2.87
CA THR A 88 12.07 -1.91 -4.06
C THR A 88 12.34 -3.41 -4.03
N ASP A 89 13.56 -3.81 -3.66
CA ASP A 89 13.95 -5.21 -3.60
C ASP A 89 13.15 -5.99 -2.54
N ASP A 90 12.93 -5.42 -1.35
CA ASP A 90 12.17 -6.07 -0.28
C ASP A 90 10.69 -6.21 -0.67
N ALA A 91 10.10 -5.16 -1.25
CA ALA A 91 8.72 -5.20 -1.73
C ALA A 91 8.52 -6.22 -2.86
N VAL A 92 9.48 -6.33 -3.78
CA VAL A 92 9.46 -7.32 -4.87
C VAL A 92 9.59 -8.73 -4.29
N GLN A 93 10.52 -8.96 -3.37
CA GLN A 93 10.71 -10.27 -2.74
C GLN A 93 9.44 -10.73 -2.00
N MET A 94 8.79 -9.84 -1.25
CA MET A 94 7.52 -10.14 -0.61
C MET A 94 6.43 -10.53 -1.63
N CYS A 95 6.29 -9.78 -2.73
CA CYS A 95 5.30 -10.10 -3.77
C CYS A 95 5.61 -11.43 -4.48
N VAL A 96 6.89 -11.75 -4.71
CA VAL A 96 7.31 -13.03 -5.28
C VAL A 96 6.99 -14.16 -4.31
N ALA A 97 7.27 -13.98 -3.02
CA ALA A 97 7.02 -14.99 -2.00
C ALA A 97 5.52 -15.25 -1.77
N ILE A 98 4.65 -14.24 -1.96
CA ILE A 98 3.18 -14.44 -1.95
C ILE A 98 2.72 -15.24 -3.17
N ALA A 99 3.33 -15.02 -4.34
CA ALA A 99 2.96 -15.68 -5.59
C ALA A 99 3.51 -17.11 -5.71
N ASP A 100 4.62 -17.41 -5.02
CA ASP A 100 5.26 -18.72 -5.06
C ASP A 100 4.53 -19.73 -4.14
N ALA A 101 3.68 -20.56 -4.74
CA ALA A 101 2.94 -21.61 -4.04
C ALA A 101 3.79 -22.85 -3.67
N GLY A 102 5.08 -22.89 -4.00
CA GLY A 102 5.89 -24.10 -3.93
C GLY A 102 7.04 -24.10 -2.91
N ASN A 103 7.71 -22.97 -2.67
CA ASN A 103 9.01 -22.99 -1.99
C ASN A 103 9.00 -22.51 -0.54
N GLN A 104 8.17 -21.53 -0.18
CA GLN A 104 7.94 -21.08 1.20
C GLN A 104 6.58 -20.41 1.24
N ASP A 105 5.54 -21.13 1.67
CA ASP A 105 4.17 -20.63 1.68
C ASP A 105 4.06 -19.42 2.64
N VAL A 106 4.22 -18.20 2.11
CA VAL A 106 4.07 -16.98 2.89
C VAL A 106 2.61 -16.86 3.30
N THR A 107 2.37 -16.90 4.60
CA THR A 107 1.01 -16.80 5.11
C THR A 107 0.56 -15.34 5.12
N LEU A 108 -0.76 -15.13 5.09
CA LEU A 108 -1.35 -13.81 5.30
C LEU A 108 -0.89 -13.18 6.63
N SER A 109 -0.63 -13.98 7.66
CA SER A 109 -0.08 -13.49 8.93
C SER A 109 1.30 -12.86 8.75
N ASP A 110 2.15 -13.42 7.88
CA ASP A 110 3.49 -12.91 7.63
C ASP A 110 3.45 -11.62 6.82
N VAL A 111 2.55 -11.54 5.82
CA VAL A 111 2.28 -10.29 5.10
C VAL A 111 1.78 -9.20 6.05
N LYS A 112 0.85 -9.51 6.96
CA LYS A 112 0.37 -8.56 7.98
C LYS A 112 1.51 -8.04 8.86
N LYS A 113 2.41 -8.92 9.32
CA LYS A 113 3.58 -8.51 10.10
C LYS A 113 4.49 -7.60 9.29
N TRP A 114 4.77 -7.96 8.04
CA TRP A 114 5.61 -7.18 7.15
C TRP A 114 5.03 -5.80 6.87
N VAL A 115 3.73 -5.69 6.54
CA VAL A 115 3.07 -4.39 6.32
C VAL A 115 3.12 -3.54 7.59
N ARG A 116 2.90 -4.11 8.77
CA ARG A 116 3.00 -3.39 10.05
C ARG A 116 4.43 -2.89 10.34
N ALA A 117 5.46 -3.65 9.95
CA ALA A 117 6.85 -3.27 10.12
C ALA A 117 7.32 -2.19 9.12
N HIS A 118 6.64 -2.09 7.97
CA HIS A 118 6.94 -1.18 6.87
C HIS A 118 5.87 -0.10 6.66
N SER A 119 5.08 0.20 7.70
CA SER A 119 4.11 1.29 7.66
C SER A 119 4.14 2.13 8.92
N ILE A 120 4.03 3.44 8.75
CA ILE A 120 3.99 4.41 9.84
C ILE A 120 2.84 5.39 9.61
N ASN A 121 2.10 5.69 10.67
CA ASN A 121 1.01 6.66 10.61
C ASN A 121 1.57 8.09 10.61
N PHE A 122 1.05 8.97 9.75
CA PHE A 122 1.53 10.35 9.61
C PHE A 122 1.38 11.16 10.90
N ASP A 123 0.31 10.96 11.65
CA ASP A 123 0.06 11.70 12.89
C ASP A 123 1.14 11.37 13.93
N ARG A 124 1.61 10.11 13.96
CA ARG A 124 2.76 9.70 14.79
C ARG A 124 4.09 10.27 14.30
N ILE A 125 4.24 10.54 13.01
CA ILE A 125 5.42 11.24 12.49
C ILE A 125 5.39 12.65 13.08
N LYS A 126 4.31 13.42 12.87
CA LYS A 126 4.20 14.80 13.37
C LYS A 126 4.44 14.93 14.88
N GLU A 127 3.95 13.99 15.70
CA GLU A 127 4.23 13.97 17.14
C GLU A 127 5.73 13.80 17.45
N LYS A 128 6.41 12.90 16.74
CA LYS A 128 7.85 12.66 16.92
C LYS A 128 8.68 13.79 16.34
N THR A 129 8.34 14.31 15.17
CA THR A 129 9.02 15.47 14.57
C THR A 129 8.82 16.70 15.44
N GLY A 130 7.62 16.96 15.96
CA GLY A 130 7.36 18.07 16.88
C GLY A 130 8.12 17.99 18.21
N GLN A 131 8.35 16.78 18.74
CA GLN A 131 9.19 16.59 19.93
C GLN A 131 10.69 16.65 19.62
N SER A 132 11.11 16.07 18.49
CA SER A 132 12.50 16.04 18.05
C SER A 132 12.97 17.39 17.51
N THR A 133 12.15 18.19 16.84
CA THR A 133 12.47 19.57 16.41
C THR A 133 12.79 20.45 17.60
N LYS A 134 12.05 20.32 18.70
CA LYS A 134 12.30 21.05 19.96
C LYS A 134 13.64 20.66 20.62
N TRP A 135 14.11 19.43 20.43
CA TRP A 135 15.40 18.95 20.95
C TRP A 135 16.56 19.21 19.95
N LEU A 136 16.30 19.07 18.65
CA LEU A 136 17.28 19.22 17.56
C LEU A 136 17.53 20.68 17.18
N SER A 137 16.60 21.61 17.44
CA SER A 137 16.87 23.05 17.31
C SER A 137 17.99 23.53 18.25
N SER A 138 18.40 22.70 19.22
CA SER A 138 19.58 22.92 20.07
C SER A 138 20.90 22.36 19.50
N GLN A 139 20.84 21.58 18.41
CA GLN A 139 21.95 20.82 17.81
C GLN A 139 21.99 21.09 16.29
N GLY A 140 22.78 22.10 15.88
CA GLY A 140 22.67 22.80 14.59
C GLY A 140 22.93 22.06 13.27
N ASN A 141 22.85 20.73 13.18
CA ASN A 141 23.09 19.99 11.93
C ASN A 141 22.05 18.91 11.58
N ALA A 142 20.99 18.74 12.39
CA ALA A 142 19.91 17.77 12.12
C ALA A 142 18.70 18.35 11.37
N ASN A 143 18.72 19.65 11.09
CA ASN A 143 17.58 20.36 10.49
C ASN A 143 17.27 19.86 9.06
N PHE A 144 18.29 19.51 8.27
CA PHE A 144 18.11 19.17 6.85
C PHE A 144 17.30 17.87 6.61
N VAL A 145 17.57 16.82 7.39
CA VAL A 145 16.85 15.53 7.24
C VAL A 145 15.40 15.67 7.72
N MET A 146 15.17 16.45 8.77
CA MET A 146 13.83 16.68 9.33
C MET A 146 13.01 17.60 8.43
N GLU A 147 13.61 18.64 7.87
CA GLU A 147 12.97 19.54 6.90
C GLU A 147 12.55 18.79 5.63
N SER A 148 13.36 17.84 5.15
CA SER A 148 12.98 16.98 4.02
C SER A 148 11.78 16.08 4.35
N ILE A 149 11.71 15.53 5.58
CA ILE A 149 10.59 14.70 6.03
C ILE A 149 9.32 15.55 6.23
N GLU A 150 9.42 16.73 6.86
CA GLU A 150 8.30 17.65 7.05
C GLU A 150 7.77 18.16 5.71
N THR A 151 8.65 18.58 4.80
CA THR A 151 8.28 18.98 3.44
C THR A 151 7.55 17.85 2.71
N THR A 152 8.03 16.61 2.84
CA THR A 152 7.37 15.45 2.24
C THR A 152 5.96 15.26 2.84
N VAL A 153 5.80 15.34 4.16
CA VAL A 153 4.50 15.20 4.84
C VAL A 153 3.54 16.33 4.44
N ASP A 154 4.03 17.57 4.35
CA ASP A 154 3.21 18.74 3.99
C ASP A 154 2.83 18.72 2.51
N GLU A 155 3.74 18.37 1.60
CA GLU A 155 3.42 18.13 0.18
C GLU A 155 2.36 17.03 0.03
N PHE A 156 2.44 15.97 0.84
CA PHE A 156 1.43 14.91 0.83
C PHE A 156 0.08 15.35 1.40
N GLU A 157 0.03 16.14 2.46
CA GLU A 157 -1.24 16.69 2.96
C GLU A 157 -1.88 17.64 1.94
N VAL A 158 -1.07 18.49 1.28
CA VAL A 158 -1.56 19.32 0.17
C VAL A 158 -2.12 18.46 -0.96
N LEU A 159 -1.48 17.34 -1.32
CA LEU A 159 -1.99 16.42 -2.34
C LEU A 159 -3.28 15.68 -1.93
N LEU A 160 -3.42 15.33 -0.64
CA LEU A 160 -4.62 14.71 -0.09
C LEU A 160 -5.79 15.71 -0.01
N ASP A 161 -5.53 16.97 0.34
CA ASP A 161 -6.53 18.03 0.41
C ASP A 161 -6.91 18.57 -0.99
N ALA A 162 -5.97 18.58 -1.94
CA ALA A 162 -6.20 19.08 -3.31
C ALA A 162 -7.01 18.11 -4.18
N ASN A 163 -6.92 16.80 -3.93
CA ASN A 163 -7.79 15.83 -4.59
C ASN A 163 -8.99 15.53 -3.69
N GLN A 164 -10.15 16.09 -4.01
CA GLN A 164 -11.45 15.86 -3.33
C GLN A 164 -11.88 14.38 -3.33
N TYR A 165 -11.17 13.54 -2.58
CA TYR A 165 -11.48 12.14 -2.32
C TYR A 165 -12.40 12.02 -1.09
N GLU A 166 -12.94 13.13 -0.56
CA GLU A 166 -13.89 13.19 0.58
C GLU A 166 -15.02 12.16 0.53
N ASN A 167 -15.46 11.79 -0.68
CA ASN A 167 -16.53 10.81 -0.88
C ASN A 167 -16.07 9.34 -1.04
N LEU A 168 -14.77 9.06 -1.12
CA LEU A 168 -14.19 7.71 -0.98
C LEU A 168 -13.76 7.41 0.47
N PHE A 169 -13.72 8.43 1.33
CA PHE A 169 -13.12 8.39 2.66
C PHE A 169 -14.04 7.90 3.80
N THR A 170 -15.31 7.58 3.54
CA THR A 170 -16.26 7.11 4.57
C THR A 170 -16.46 5.59 4.62
N VAL A 171 -15.67 4.80 3.87
CA VAL A 171 -16.02 3.38 3.65
C VAL A 171 -15.56 2.44 4.78
N TYR A 172 -14.75 2.90 5.75
CA TYR A 172 -14.26 2.02 6.81
C TYR A 172 -14.21 2.70 8.18
N PRO A 173 -15.22 2.47 9.04
CA PRO A 173 -15.06 2.65 10.48
C PRO A 173 -14.04 1.64 11.07
#